data_AF-A0A9X3IYQ3-F1
#
_entry.id   AF-A0A9X3IYQ3-F1
#
_cell.length_a   1.000
_cell.length_b   1.000
_cell.length_c   1.000
_cell.angle_alpha   90.00
_cell.angle_beta   90.00
_cell.angle_gamma   90.00
#
_symmetry.space_group_name_H-M   'P 1'
#
loop_
_entity.id
_entity.type
_entity.pdbx_description
1 polymer ?
#
loop_
_entity_poly.entity_id
_entity_poly.type
_entity_poly.pdbx_seq_one_letter_code
_entity_poly.pdbx_strand_id
1 'polypeptide(L)'
;MCEYDGKVHQCGDCLDNDGDGGVDCGDIECFGPCDDSEAEYGSPLEDKDPCKQDCYFDGNGGQGGGDCQWNLKCDPLEPGGPNCKYNPTLDPDDPDDMTDNYGKCVDGDRDNCAGSCVAPNGCDCFGCCTIEGVDRFIGSPGCKADDVEACNPCTKQNELCGNPCEDGETCYPDIEPSQC
;
A
#
# COMPACT_ATOMS: atom_id res chain seq x y z
N MET A 1 -8.13 -18.79 2.52
CA MET A 1 -8.05 -18.76 3.98
C MET A 1 -6.62 -18.48 4.41
N CYS A 2 -6.31 -17.19 4.56
CA CYS A 2 -5.12 -16.75 5.28
C CYS A 2 -5.47 -16.74 6.76
N GLU A 3 -4.66 -17.43 7.57
CA GLU A 3 -4.71 -17.28 9.04
C GLU A 3 -3.42 -16.58 9.47
N TYR A 4 -3.52 -15.33 9.92
CA TYR A 4 -2.41 -14.62 10.60
C TYR A 4 -2.74 -14.54 12.09
N ASP A 5 -1.78 -14.94 12.95
CA ASP A 5 -1.93 -15.00 14.41
C ASP A 5 -3.21 -15.74 14.91
N GLY A 6 -3.69 -16.73 14.14
CA GLY A 6 -4.88 -17.51 14.46
C GLY A 6 -6.22 -16.79 14.24
N LYS A 7 -6.22 -15.70 13.46
CA LYS A 7 -7.43 -15.02 12.98
C LYS A 7 -7.57 -15.19 11.47
N VAL A 8 -8.81 -15.33 11.03
CA VAL A 8 -9.19 -15.20 9.62
C VAL A 8 -9.58 -13.75 9.40
N HIS A 9 -8.99 -13.14 8.38
CA HIS A 9 -9.26 -11.75 8.00
C HIS A 9 -10.50 -11.65 7.13
N GLN A 10 -11.09 -10.45 7.05
CA GLN A 10 -12.38 -10.24 6.37
C GLN A 10 -12.31 -10.72 4.92
N CYS A 11 -11.28 -10.28 4.21
CA CYS A 11 -11.04 -10.65 2.81
C CYS A 11 -10.66 -12.12 2.56
N GLY A 12 -10.68 -12.98 3.58
CA GLY A 12 -10.38 -14.41 3.47
C GLY A 12 -11.27 -15.33 4.30
N ASP A 13 -12.40 -14.83 4.82
CA ASP A 13 -13.35 -15.57 5.67
C ASP A 13 -14.56 -16.17 4.92
N CYS A 14 -14.65 -15.91 3.60
CA CYS A 14 -15.71 -16.35 2.70
C CYS A 14 -17.10 -15.78 3.03
N LEU A 15 -17.15 -14.63 3.68
CA LEU A 15 -18.36 -13.85 3.90
C LEU A 15 -18.29 -12.53 3.12
N ASP A 16 -19.45 -11.89 3.01
CA ASP A 16 -19.61 -10.51 2.56
C ASP A 16 -19.78 -9.70 3.87
N ASN A 17 -18.67 -9.25 4.44
CA ASN A 17 -18.56 -8.60 5.74
C ASN A 17 -19.06 -7.16 5.70
N ASP A 18 -19.01 -6.48 4.55
CA ASP A 18 -19.45 -5.09 4.40
C ASP A 18 -20.87 -4.97 3.80
N GLY A 19 -21.34 -6.02 3.13
CA GLY A 19 -22.70 -6.17 2.60
C GLY A 19 -22.90 -5.54 1.21
N ASP A 20 -21.84 -5.24 0.47
CA ASP A 20 -21.90 -4.59 -0.84
C ASP A 20 -22.16 -5.60 -1.99
N GLY A 21 -22.00 -6.90 -1.71
CA GLY A 21 -22.21 -8.02 -2.63
C GLY A 21 -20.93 -8.61 -3.22
N GLY A 22 -19.77 -8.03 -2.92
CA GLY A 22 -18.44 -8.64 -2.99
C GLY A 22 -18.27 -9.70 -1.91
N VAL A 23 -17.31 -10.61 -2.11
CA VAL A 23 -16.92 -11.62 -1.12
C VAL A 23 -15.44 -11.87 -1.31
N ASP A 24 -14.63 -11.66 -0.28
CA ASP A 24 -13.18 -11.87 -0.29
C ASP A 24 -12.55 -11.26 -1.57
N CYS A 25 -11.90 -12.10 -2.37
CA CYS A 25 -11.33 -11.85 -3.68
C CYS A 25 -12.25 -11.29 -4.77
N GLY A 26 -13.56 -11.44 -4.59
CA GLY A 26 -14.56 -10.84 -5.47
C GLY A 26 -14.98 -9.45 -5.03
N ASP A 27 -14.57 -9.05 -3.83
CA ASP A 27 -14.65 -7.70 -3.30
C ASP A 27 -13.47 -6.87 -3.83
N ILE A 28 -13.76 -5.64 -4.27
CA ILE A 28 -12.77 -4.78 -4.91
C ILE A 28 -11.91 -4.06 -3.86
N GLU A 29 -12.37 -4.02 -2.61
CA GLU A 29 -11.66 -3.46 -1.46
C GLU A 29 -10.56 -4.41 -0.93
N CYS A 30 -10.60 -5.69 -1.31
CA CYS A 30 -9.75 -6.75 -0.77
C CYS A 30 -8.48 -7.02 -1.56
N PHE A 31 -7.32 -6.64 -1.04
CA PHE A 31 -6.03 -6.85 -1.72
C PHE A 31 -5.48 -8.27 -1.66
N GLY A 32 -6.12 -9.14 -0.88
CA GLY A 32 -5.77 -10.54 -0.72
C GLY A 32 -6.41 -11.14 0.53
N PRO A 33 -6.26 -12.45 0.73
CA PRO A 33 -6.95 -13.16 1.81
C PRO A 33 -6.51 -12.79 3.23
N CYS A 34 -5.43 -12.01 3.37
CA CYS A 34 -4.91 -11.55 4.66
C CYS A 34 -5.32 -10.11 5.00
N ASP A 35 -6.18 -9.50 4.20
CA ASP A 35 -6.61 -8.11 4.38
C ASP A 35 -7.78 -7.99 5.36
N ASP A 36 -7.66 -7.03 6.28
CA ASP A 36 -8.46 -6.87 7.48
C ASP A 36 -9.88 -6.33 7.23
N SER A 37 -10.14 -5.76 6.05
CA SER A 37 -11.34 -4.97 5.77
C SER A 37 -11.87 -5.20 4.36
N GLU A 38 -13.16 -5.51 4.26
CA GLU A 38 -13.94 -5.46 3.00
C GLU A 38 -14.60 -4.07 2.79
N ALA A 39 -14.66 -3.21 3.82
CA ALA A 39 -15.42 -1.95 3.75
C ALA A 39 -14.61 -0.72 3.29
N GLU A 40 -13.29 -0.84 3.27
CA GLU A 40 -12.32 0.19 2.92
C GLU A 40 -11.17 -0.50 2.24
N TYR A 41 -10.48 0.18 1.33
CA TYR A 41 -9.27 -0.33 0.72
C TYR A 41 -8.28 -0.65 1.85
N GLY A 42 -8.18 -1.95 2.14
CA GLY A 42 -7.46 -2.61 3.22
C GLY A 42 -6.37 -1.82 3.91
N SER A 43 -6.39 -1.78 5.24
CA SER A 43 -5.28 -1.24 6.02
C SER A 43 -4.11 -2.23 6.06
N PRO A 44 -2.86 -1.77 5.92
CA PRO A 44 -1.72 -2.54 6.35
C PRO A 44 -1.88 -2.78 7.85
N LEU A 45 -1.74 -4.04 8.27
CA LEU A 45 -1.65 -4.44 9.67
C LEU A 45 -0.73 -3.44 10.42
N GLU A 46 -1.21 -2.88 11.55
CA GLU A 46 -0.59 -1.76 12.28
C GLU A 46 0.93 -1.60 12.08
N ASP A 47 1.32 -0.68 11.20
CA ASP A 47 2.68 -0.19 11.13
C ASP A 47 2.98 0.62 12.40
N LYS A 48 3.92 0.11 13.20
CA LYS A 48 4.20 0.67 14.55
C LYS A 48 4.93 2.02 14.51
N ASP A 49 5.42 2.44 13.34
CA ASP A 49 6.15 3.70 13.17
C ASP A 49 5.31 4.72 12.40
N PRO A 50 4.98 5.88 12.98
CA PRO A 50 4.06 6.84 12.35
C PRO A 50 4.59 7.44 11.04
N CYS A 51 5.90 7.41 10.78
CA CYS A 51 6.49 8.01 9.58
C CYS A 51 7.19 6.97 8.70
N LYS A 52 6.94 5.68 8.92
CA LYS A 52 7.37 4.64 8.01
C LYS A 52 6.16 3.87 7.49
N GLN A 53 6.26 3.44 6.26
CA GLN A 53 5.31 2.55 5.61
C GLN A 53 6.06 1.31 5.17
N ASP A 54 5.58 0.14 5.56
CA ASP A 54 6.08 -1.13 5.05
C ASP A 54 5.51 -1.42 3.64
N CYS A 55 5.77 -2.60 3.11
CA CYS A 55 5.06 -3.08 1.94
C CYS A 55 3.55 -3.12 2.24
N TYR A 56 2.77 -2.35 1.50
CA TYR A 56 1.32 -2.24 1.71
C TYR A 56 0.59 -3.56 1.41
N PHE A 57 1.11 -4.35 0.46
CA PHE A 57 0.42 -5.51 -0.11
C PHE A 57 0.89 -6.86 0.41
N ASP A 58 1.83 -6.92 1.36
CA ASP A 58 2.38 -8.19 1.83
C ASP A 58 1.65 -8.81 3.02
N GLY A 59 0.61 -8.14 3.52
CA GLY A 59 -0.25 -8.63 4.60
C GLY A 59 0.50 -8.90 5.90
N ASN A 60 1.59 -8.15 6.18
CA ASN A 60 2.23 -8.14 7.49
C ASN A 60 2.56 -6.70 7.93
N GLY A 61 2.55 -6.44 9.25
CA GLY A 61 2.99 -5.17 9.82
C GLY A 61 4.24 -5.40 10.65
N GLY A 62 5.41 -4.94 10.19
CA GLY A 62 6.67 -5.37 10.80
C GLY A 62 7.92 -4.52 10.58
N GLN A 63 8.55 -4.09 11.67
CA GLN A 63 9.96 -3.63 11.70
C GLN A 63 10.96 -4.82 11.62
N GLY A 64 10.72 -5.74 10.69
CA GLY A 64 11.23 -7.10 10.64
C GLY A 64 12.61 -7.33 10.04
N GLY A 65 13.43 -6.31 9.79
CA GLY A 65 14.85 -6.50 9.47
C GLY A 65 15.12 -7.19 8.13
N GLY A 66 14.61 -6.59 7.05
CA GLY A 66 14.86 -7.01 5.67
C GLY A 66 13.88 -6.44 4.65
N ASP A 67 12.76 -5.91 5.12
CA ASP A 67 11.62 -5.52 4.30
C ASP A 67 11.79 -4.10 3.71
N CYS A 68 11.09 -3.85 2.60
CA CYS A 68 11.16 -2.58 1.88
C CYS A 68 10.39 -1.51 2.66
N GLN A 69 11.08 -0.70 3.47
CA GLN A 69 10.42 0.37 4.24
C GLN A 69 10.58 1.73 3.59
N TRP A 70 9.49 2.47 3.48
CA TRP A 70 9.44 3.84 3.01
C TRP A 70 9.38 4.83 4.16
N ASN A 71 10.27 5.82 4.16
CA ASN A 71 10.12 6.97 5.03
C ASN A 71 9.10 7.93 4.41
N LEU A 72 7.91 7.96 4.99
CA LEU A 72 6.78 8.74 4.49
C LEU A 72 7.13 10.22 4.32
N LYS A 73 8.09 10.76 5.07
CA LYS A 73 8.52 12.16 4.89
C LYS A 73 9.17 12.47 3.54
N CYS A 74 9.43 11.47 2.71
CA CYS A 74 9.86 11.65 1.34
C CYS A 74 8.71 11.93 0.37
N ASP A 75 7.47 11.66 0.75
CA ASP A 75 6.29 11.96 -0.06
C ASP A 75 5.81 13.40 0.21
N PRO A 76 5.87 14.33 -0.77
CA PRO A 76 5.36 15.69 -0.60
C PRO A 76 3.82 15.79 -0.50
N LEU A 77 3.09 14.77 -0.95
CA LEU A 77 1.63 14.73 -1.01
C LEU A 77 1.04 13.94 0.17
N GLU A 78 1.65 12.83 0.57
CA GLU A 78 1.18 11.99 1.69
C GLU A 78 2.31 11.65 2.68
N PRO A 79 2.79 12.62 3.48
CA PRO A 79 3.97 12.41 4.30
C PRO A 79 3.74 11.58 5.59
N GLY A 80 2.60 10.91 5.76
CA GLY A 80 2.25 10.16 6.98
C GLY A 80 1.51 10.98 8.04
N GLY A 81 0.80 12.03 7.60
CA GLY A 81 -0.02 12.88 8.47
C GLY A 81 0.76 13.90 9.32
N PRO A 82 0.12 14.50 10.36
CA PRO A 82 0.60 15.73 10.99
C PRO A 82 1.93 15.62 11.74
N ASN A 83 2.31 14.41 12.16
CA ASN A 83 3.56 14.14 12.88
C ASN A 83 4.74 13.89 11.93
N CYS A 84 4.44 13.67 10.65
CA CYS A 84 5.40 13.30 9.63
C CYS A 84 5.31 14.38 8.55
N LYS A 85 6.07 15.44 8.76
CA LYS A 85 6.12 16.54 7.80
C LYS A 85 7.07 16.17 6.68
N TYR A 86 6.66 16.43 5.45
CA TYR A 86 7.53 16.34 4.28
C TYR A 86 8.88 17.01 4.56
N ASN A 87 9.95 16.27 4.31
CA ASN A 87 11.30 16.75 4.48
C ASN A 87 11.96 16.93 3.10
N PRO A 88 12.05 18.16 2.57
CA PRO A 88 12.63 18.41 1.25
C PRO A 88 14.13 18.17 1.16
N THR A 89 14.80 17.84 2.28
CA THR A 89 16.20 17.40 2.23
C THR A 89 16.33 15.92 1.91
N LEU A 90 15.25 15.15 1.97
CA LEU A 90 15.23 13.77 1.50
C LEU A 90 14.79 13.79 0.02
N ASP A 91 15.48 13.04 -0.82
CA ASP A 91 15.22 12.99 -2.25
C ASP A 91 14.51 11.67 -2.60
N PRO A 92 13.24 11.67 -3.03
CA PRO A 92 12.56 10.46 -3.47
C PRO A 92 13.15 9.88 -4.77
N ASP A 93 13.78 10.71 -5.62
CA ASP A 93 14.44 10.27 -6.86
C ASP A 93 15.87 9.74 -6.60
N ASP A 94 16.47 10.13 -5.47
CA ASP A 94 17.71 9.57 -4.93
C ASP A 94 17.52 9.13 -3.47
N PRO A 95 16.79 8.02 -3.24
CA PRO A 95 16.35 7.61 -1.91
C PRO A 95 17.49 7.24 -0.96
N ASP A 96 18.73 7.27 -1.46
CA ASP A 96 19.96 6.95 -0.74
C ASP A 96 20.81 8.17 -0.32
N ASP A 97 20.50 9.38 -0.82
CA ASP A 97 21.37 10.55 -0.70
C ASP A 97 21.39 11.16 0.72
N MET A 98 20.24 11.19 1.39
CA MET A 98 20.06 11.89 2.66
C MET A 98 19.31 11.06 3.69
N THR A 99 19.49 11.38 4.97
CA THR A 99 18.84 10.70 6.10
C THR A 99 18.33 11.70 7.13
N ASP A 100 17.19 11.39 7.74
CA ASP A 100 16.69 12.05 8.95
C ASP A 100 16.58 11.06 10.12
N ASN A 101 15.85 11.42 11.18
CA ASN A 101 15.68 10.55 12.35
C ASN A 101 14.86 9.26 12.06
N TYR A 102 14.24 9.16 10.88
CA TYR A 102 13.46 8.01 10.43
C TYR A 102 14.17 7.21 9.32
N GLY A 103 15.42 7.56 8.98
CA GLY A 103 16.21 6.88 7.97
C GLY A 103 16.31 7.69 6.68
N LYS A 104 16.63 7.02 5.58
CA LYS A 104 16.58 7.61 4.22
C LYS A 104 15.17 7.46 3.65
N CYS A 105 14.93 7.73 2.37
CA CYS A 105 13.62 7.46 1.78
C CYS A 105 13.30 5.97 1.72
N VAL A 106 14.31 5.16 1.40
CA VAL A 106 14.20 3.70 1.49
C VAL A 106 15.10 3.24 2.62
N ASP A 107 14.52 2.57 3.63
CA ASP A 107 15.24 1.94 4.73
C ASP A 107 15.15 0.42 4.55
N GLY A 108 16.12 -0.16 3.84
CA GLY A 108 16.10 -1.56 3.43
C GLY A 108 17.04 -1.82 2.24
N ASP A 109 16.99 -3.03 1.69
CA ASP A 109 17.70 -3.35 0.46
C ASP A 109 16.87 -2.87 -0.74
N ARG A 110 17.18 -1.66 -1.20
CA ARG A 110 16.54 -1.00 -2.35
C ARG A 110 16.45 -1.92 -3.57
N ASP A 111 17.48 -2.73 -3.82
CA ASP A 111 17.54 -3.62 -4.98
C ASP A 111 16.59 -4.84 -4.83
N ASN A 112 16.13 -5.12 -3.62
CA ASN A 112 15.18 -6.21 -3.31
C ASN A 112 13.75 -5.72 -3.06
N CYS A 113 13.48 -4.40 -3.04
CA CYS A 113 12.14 -3.86 -2.81
C CYS A 113 11.09 -4.47 -3.75
N ALA A 114 11.32 -4.44 -5.06
CA ALA A 114 10.41 -5.02 -6.06
C ALA A 114 10.29 -6.56 -5.98
N GLY A 115 11.26 -7.24 -5.34
CA GLY A 115 11.24 -8.70 -5.18
C GLY A 115 10.53 -9.15 -3.91
N SER A 116 10.61 -8.36 -2.85
CA SER A 116 9.97 -8.62 -1.56
C SER A 116 8.57 -8.04 -1.45
N CYS A 117 8.31 -6.92 -2.14
CA CYS A 117 7.00 -6.27 -2.17
C CYS A 117 6.48 -6.22 -3.61
N VAL A 118 5.46 -7.04 -3.90
CA VAL A 118 4.86 -7.14 -5.23
C VAL A 118 3.61 -6.27 -5.27
N ALA A 119 3.74 -5.07 -5.84
CA ALA A 119 2.62 -4.17 -6.04
C ALA A 119 1.69 -4.68 -7.16
N PRO A 120 0.36 -4.55 -7.02
CA PRO A 120 -0.57 -4.82 -8.10
C PRO A 120 -0.39 -3.82 -9.25
N ASN A 121 -0.85 -4.20 -10.44
CA ASN A 121 -0.82 -3.33 -11.61
C ASN A 121 -1.52 -2.01 -11.31
N GLY A 122 -0.86 -0.91 -11.62
CA GLY A 122 -1.34 0.43 -11.31
C GLY A 122 -0.96 0.95 -9.94
N CYS A 123 -0.14 0.25 -9.14
CA CYS A 123 0.29 0.69 -7.81
C CYS A 123 1.81 0.67 -7.63
N ASP A 124 2.30 1.40 -6.63
CA ASP A 124 3.63 1.17 -6.03
C ASP A 124 3.52 0.32 -4.77
N CYS A 125 4.65 -0.10 -4.20
CA CYS A 125 4.69 -0.92 -2.99
C CYS A 125 4.02 -0.33 -1.76
N PHE A 126 3.86 0.98 -1.70
CA PHE A 126 3.53 1.69 -0.46
C PHE A 126 2.06 2.13 -0.43
N GLY A 127 1.26 1.61 -1.36
CA GLY A 127 -0.18 1.87 -1.45
C GLY A 127 -0.51 3.13 -2.24
N CYS A 128 0.39 3.62 -3.10
CA CYS A 128 0.05 4.69 -4.03
C CYS A 128 -0.40 4.10 -5.37
N CYS A 129 -1.69 4.22 -5.69
CA CYS A 129 -2.33 3.60 -6.86
C CYS A 129 -2.90 4.65 -7.82
N THR A 130 -2.84 4.40 -9.13
CA THR A 130 -3.52 5.25 -10.11
C THR A 130 -4.96 4.81 -10.21
N ILE A 131 -5.88 5.64 -9.68
CA ILE A 131 -7.32 5.41 -9.71
C ILE A 131 -7.93 6.54 -10.54
N GLU A 132 -8.69 6.19 -11.59
CA GLU A 132 -9.28 7.17 -12.52
C GLU A 132 -8.25 8.17 -13.11
N GLY A 133 -6.99 7.72 -13.29
CA GLY A 133 -5.90 8.55 -13.81
C GLY A 133 -5.28 9.52 -12.79
N VAL A 134 -5.60 9.38 -11.50
CA VAL A 134 -5.05 10.16 -10.40
C VAL A 134 -4.34 9.24 -9.42
N ASP A 135 -3.12 9.60 -9.02
CA ASP A 135 -2.38 8.85 -8.01
C ASP A 135 -2.93 9.14 -6.62
N ARG A 136 -3.40 8.10 -5.94
CA ARG A 136 -4.11 8.15 -4.67
C ARG A 136 -3.59 7.10 -3.70
N PHE A 137 -3.46 7.50 -2.45
CA PHE A 137 -3.05 6.63 -1.36
C PHE A 137 -4.25 5.87 -0.85
N ILE A 138 -4.23 4.55 -1.05
CA ILE A 138 -5.36 3.68 -0.73
C ILE A 138 -5.54 3.48 0.78
N GLY A 139 -4.49 3.67 1.59
CA GLY A 139 -4.58 3.63 3.05
C GLY A 139 -5.10 4.92 3.70
N SER A 140 -5.70 5.82 2.92
CA SER A 140 -6.27 7.05 3.48
C SER A 140 -7.54 6.71 4.28
N PRO A 141 -7.77 7.35 5.45
CA PRO A 141 -8.95 7.06 6.26
C PRO A 141 -10.26 7.24 5.47
N GLY A 142 -11.06 6.18 5.34
CA GLY A 142 -12.34 6.20 4.62
C GLY A 142 -12.24 6.05 3.11
N CYS A 143 -11.04 5.77 2.57
CA CYS A 143 -10.81 5.46 1.16
C CYS A 143 -11.36 4.08 0.79
N LYS A 144 -12.21 4.03 -0.23
CA LYS A 144 -12.95 2.85 -0.69
C LYS A 144 -13.41 3.04 -2.14
N ALA A 145 -13.88 1.99 -2.80
CA ALA A 145 -14.17 2.01 -4.24
C ALA A 145 -15.32 2.95 -4.61
N ASP A 146 -16.32 3.09 -3.76
CA ASP A 146 -17.45 4.00 -3.98
C ASP A 146 -17.16 5.46 -3.60
N ASP A 147 -16.01 5.74 -2.97
CA ASP A 147 -15.60 7.07 -2.47
C ASP A 147 -14.09 7.31 -2.66
N VAL A 148 -13.63 7.15 -3.90
CA VAL A 148 -12.21 7.36 -4.28
C VAL A 148 -11.71 8.79 -4.01
N GLU A 149 -12.61 9.76 -3.79
CA GLU A 149 -12.26 11.12 -3.40
C GLU A 149 -11.74 11.20 -1.95
N ALA A 150 -12.11 10.25 -1.08
CA ALA A 150 -11.57 10.14 0.27
C ALA A 150 -10.10 9.68 0.30
N CYS A 151 -9.60 9.12 -0.81
CA CYS A 151 -8.21 8.73 -0.97
C CYS A 151 -7.34 9.97 -1.25
N ASN A 152 -6.45 10.31 -0.33
CA ASN A 152 -5.53 11.42 -0.46
C ASN A 152 -4.61 11.24 -1.67
N PRO A 153 -4.15 12.32 -2.30
CA PRO A 153 -3.13 12.22 -3.35
C PRO A 153 -1.79 11.75 -2.76
N CYS A 154 -0.98 11.04 -3.55
CA CYS A 154 0.35 10.54 -3.16
C CYS A 154 1.35 10.63 -4.31
N THR A 155 2.63 10.41 -3.98
CA THR A 155 3.72 10.41 -4.96
C THR A 155 4.22 8.99 -5.21
N LYS A 156 3.91 8.44 -6.39
CA LYS A 156 4.30 7.07 -6.75
C LYS A 156 5.81 6.84 -6.83
N GLN A 157 6.25 5.70 -6.30
CA GLN A 157 7.63 5.21 -6.33
C GLN A 157 7.86 4.21 -7.48
N ASN A 158 7.61 4.65 -8.72
CA ASN A 158 7.66 3.78 -9.91
C ASN A 158 9.03 3.12 -10.13
N GLU A 159 10.11 3.88 -9.99
CA GLU A 159 11.47 3.37 -10.22
C GLU A 159 11.97 2.44 -9.11
N LEU A 160 11.36 2.50 -7.92
CA LEU A 160 11.74 1.64 -6.81
C LEU A 160 11.07 0.27 -6.93
N CYS A 161 9.75 0.27 -7.09
CA CYS A 161 8.97 -0.96 -7.15
C CYS A 161 7.52 -0.74 -7.63
N GLY A 162 7.29 0.31 -8.42
CA GLY A 162 5.99 0.48 -9.06
C GLY A 162 5.75 -0.57 -10.13
N ASN A 163 4.51 -0.98 -10.22
CA ASN A 163 4.00 -1.82 -11.28
C ASN A 163 3.05 -0.97 -12.13
N PRO A 164 3.55 -0.19 -13.09
CA PRO A 164 2.71 0.68 -13.91
C PRO A 164 1.78 -0.14 -14.80
N CYS A 165 0.58 0.39 -15.05
CA CYS A 165 -0.38 -0.22 -15.97
C CYS A 165 0.13 -0.25 -17.41
N GLU A 166 0.34 -1.44 -17.98
CA GLU A 166 0.59 -1.59 -19.40
C GLU A 166 -0.70 -1.81 -20.23
N ASP A 167 -0.61 -1.55 -21.54
CA ASP A 167 -1.74 -1.73 -22.46
C ASP A 167 -2.22 -3.19 -22.48
N GLY A 168 -3.46 -3.42 -22.03
CA GLY A 168 -4.10 -4.73 -22.03
C GLY A 168 -3.99 -5.49 -20.72
N GLU A 169 -3.42 -4.88 -19.69
CA GLU A 169 -3.45 -5.39 -18.32
C GLU A 169 -4.70 -4.93 -17.57
N THR A 170 -5.17 -5.79 -16.67
CA THR A 170 -6.12 -5.40 -15.63
C THR A 170 -5.34 -4.61 -14.58
N CYS A 171 -5.86 -3.46 -14.19
CA CYS A 171 -5.23 -2.56 -13.24
C CYS A 171 -6.15 -2.29 -12.08
N TYR A 172 -5.53 -1.97 -10.95
CA TYR A 172 -6.23 -1.48 -9.79
C TYR A 172 -7.22 -0.35 -10.15
N PRO A 173 -8.47 -0.37 -9.64
CA PRO A 173 -8.98 -1.26 -8.59
C PRO A 173 -9.42 -2.65 -9.05
N ASP A 174 -9.37 -2.97 -10.34
CA ASP A 174 -9.80 -4.28 -10.82
C ASP A 174 -8.80 -5.37 -10.40
N ILE A 175 -9.18 -6.22 -9.44
CA ILE A 175 -8.31 -7.28 -8.91
C ILE A 175 -8.32 -8.49 -9.85
N GLU A 176 -7.12 -8.96 -10.23
CA GLU A 176 -7.01 -10.19 -11.01
C GLU A 176 -7.34 -11.40 -10.12
N PRO A 177 -8.16 -12.38 -10.58
CA PRO A 177 -8.49 -13.58 -9.80
C PRO A 177 -7.29 -14.44 -9.37
N SER A 178 -6.10 -14.18 -9.93
CA SER A 178 -4.84 -14.86 -9.60
C SER A 178 -4.09 -14.26 -8.41
N GLN A 179 -4.53 -13.08 -7.96
CA GLN A 179 -4.11 -12.45 -6.69
C GLN A 179 -4.91 -13.03 -5.50
N CYS A 180 -5.69 -14.07 -5.81
CA CYS A 180 -6.41 -15.00 -4.96
C CYS A 180 -6.11 -16.46 -5.37
#